data_AF-A0A6V7MBH1-F1
#
_entry.id   AF-A0A6V7MBH1-F1
#
_cell.length_a   1.000
_cell.length_b   1.000
_cell.length_c   1.000
_cell.angle_alpha   90.00
_cell.angle_beta   90.00
_cell.angle_gamma   90.00
#
_symmetry.space_group_name_H-M   'P 1'
#
loop_
_entity.id
_entity.type
_entity.pdbx_description
1 polymer ?
#
loop_
_entity_poly.entity_id
_entity_poly.type
_entity_poly.pdbx_seq_one_letter_code
_entity_poly.pdbx_strand_id
1 'polypeptide(L)' 'HPWETVAQAALRKYPNPMNTAVLGTDVIDRKVINGVLHTHRLVVSEFKFPNWAQA' A
#
# COMPACT_ATOMS: atom_id res chain seq x y z
N HIS A 1 3.35 -19.18 -4.61
CA HIS A 1 4.29 -18.39 -5.45
C HIS A 1 5.63 -18.28 -4.72
N PRO A 2 6.77 -18.17 -5.44
CA PRO A 2 8.08 -17.91 -4.83
C PRO A 2 8.10 -16.63 -4.00
N TRP A 3 8.98 -16.56 -3.00
CA TRP A 3 9.05 -15.43 -2.07
C TRP A 3 9.38 -14.12 -2.79
N GLU A 4 10.32 -14.16 -3.72
CA GLU A 4 10.75 -13.03 -4.53
C GLU A 4 9.56 -12.43 -5.30
N THR A 5 8.69 -13.29 -5.84
CA THR A 5 7.47 -12.87 -6.53
C THR A 5 6.51 -12.16 -5.58
N VAL A 6 6.28 -12.73 -4.38
CA VAL A 6 5.33 -12.17 -3.41
C VAL A 6 5.83 -10.84 -2.85
N ALA A 7 7.12 -10.74 -2.51
CA ALA A 7 7.73 -9.51 -2.01
C ALA A 7 7.65 -8.37 -3.04
N GLN A 8 7.95 -8.66 -4.31
CA GLN A 8 7.82 -7.69 -5.39
C GLN A 8 6.36 -7.28 -5.64
N ALA A 9 5.43 -8.23 -5.58
CA ALA A 9 4.00 -7.97 -5.73
C ALA A 9 3.47 -7.09 -4.58
N ALA A 10 3.95 -7.29 -3.34
CA ALA A 10 3.54 -6.48 -2.20
C ALA A 10 3.95 -5.00 -2.35
N LEU A 11 5.16 -4.74 -2.88
CA LEU A 11 5.62 -3.37 -3.16
C LEU A 11 4.84 -2.71 -4.31
N ARG A 12 4.35 -3.50 -5.26
CA ARG A 12 3.55 -3.07 -6.43
C ARG A 12 2.07 -3.42 -6.31
N LYS A 13 1.55 -3.56 -5.08
CA LYS A 13 0.19 -4.04 -4.84
C LYS A 13 -0.90 -3.14 -5.43
N TYR A 14 -0.63 -1.84 -5.56
CA TYR A 14 -1.59 -0.85 -6.03
C TYR A 14 -1.05 -0.13 -7.29
N PRO A 15 -1.93 0.22 -8.24
CA PRO A 15 -3.37 -0.04 -8.25
C PRO A 15 -3.71 -1.52 -8.52
N ASN A 16 -4.87 -1.99 -8.07
CA ASN A 16 -5.41 -3.31 -8.43
C ASN A 16 -6.95 -3.29 -8.46
N PRO A 17 -7.60 -4.17 -9.24
CA PRO A 17 -9.06 -4.15 -9.40
C PRO A 17 -9.83 -4.63 -8.16
N MET A 18 -9.19 -5.34 -7.23
CA MET A 18 -9.85 -5.92 -6.05
C MET A 18 -10.04 -4.89 -4.92
N ASN A 19 -9.21 -3.86 -4.87
CA ASN A 19 -9.31 -2.78 -3.89
C ASN A 19 -9.06 -1.45 -4.60
N THR A 20 -10.14 -0.91 -5.15
CA THR A 20 -10.19 0.37 -5.86
C THR A 20 -10.22 1.59 -4.94
N ALA A 21 -10.39 1.40 -3.63
CA ALA A 21 -10.46 2.49 -2.66
C ALA A 21 -9.10 3.17 -2.44
N VAL A 22 -7.98 2.50 -2.78
CA VAL A 22 -6.65 3.11 -2.73
C VAL A 22 -6.44 3.98 -3.97
N LEU A 23 -6.42 5.29 -3.75
CA LEU A 23 -6.31 6.30 -4.80
C LEU A 23 -4.87 6.54 -5.24
N GLY A 24 -3.91 6.44 -4.31
CA GLY A 24 -2.51 6.73 -4.58
C GLY A 24 -1.58 6.17 -3.51
N THR A 25 -0.33 5.93 -3.89
CA THR A 25 0.72 5.53 -2.95
C THR A 25 2.05 6.17 -3.32
N ASP A 26 2.73 6.73 -2.33
CA ASP A 26 4.07 7.30 -2.49
C ASP A 26 5.04 6.64 -1.52
N VAL A 27 6.31 6.58 -1.91
CA VAL A 27 7.41 6.15 -1.02
C VAL A 27 8.03 7.41 -0.44
N ILE A 28 7.86 7.61 0.87
CA ILE A 28 8.36 8.81 1.56
C ILE A 28 9.80 8.64 2.05
N ASP A 29 10.20 7.41 2.38
CA ASP A 29 11.56 7.05 2.80
C ASP A 29 11.84 5.58 2.47
N ARG A 30 13.09 5.29 2.10
CA ARG A 30 13.55 3.92 1.85
C ARG A 30 15.04 3.78 2.14
N LYS A 31 15.40 2.82 2.99
CA LYS A 31 16.79 2.56 3.39
C LYS A 31 17.03 1.10 3.74
N VAL A 32 18.27 0.67 3.60
CA VAL A 32 18.72 -0.65 4.07
C VAL A 32 19.41 -0.47 5.42
N ILE A 33 18.97 -1.19 6.45
CA ILE A 33 19.56 -1.19 7.78
C ILE A 33 19.90 -2.65 8.13
N ASN A 34 21.18 -2.94 8.39
CA ASN A 34 21.65 -4.28 8.76
C ASN A 34 21.16 -5.38 7.80
N GLY A 35 21.17 -5.09 6.49
CA GLY A 35 20.71 -6.03 5.45
C GLY A 35 19.19 -6.09 5.24
N VAL A 36 18.40 -5.30 5.98
CA VAL A 36 16.93 -5.27 5.87
C VAL A 36 16.46 -4.01 5.14
N LEU A 37 15.60 -4.15 4.13
CA LEU A 37 15.02 -3.01 3.41
C LEU A 37 13.80 -2.45 4.16
N HIS A 38 13.96 -1.27 4.76
CA HIS A 38 12.87 -0.50 5.35
C HIS A 38 12.27 0.43 4.31
N THR A 39 10.95 0.43 4.17
CA THR A 39 10.21 1.36 3.31
C THR A 39 9.08 1.99 4.10
N HIS A 40 9.03 3.32 4.13
CA HIS A 40 7.88 4.07 4.57
C HIS A 40 7.06 4.51 3.35
N ARG A 41 5.75 4.29 3.40
CA ARG A 41 4.83 4.65 2.31
C ARG A 41 3.68 5.48 2.85
N LEU A 42 3.34 6.53 2.11
CA LEU A 42 2.07 7.21 2.25
C LEU A 42 1.06 6.51 1.34
N VAL A 43 -0.10 6.16 1.88
CA VAL A 43 -1.20 5.53 1.13
C VAL A 43 -2.43 6.40 1.31
N VAL A 44 -2.97 6.88 0.20
CA VAL A 44 -4.20 7.69 0.17
C VAL A 44 -5.35 6.78 -0.25
N SER A 45 -6.41 6.77 0.56
CA SER A 45 -7.60 5.97 0.29
C SER A 45 -8.87 6.79 0.48
N GLU A 46 -9.85 6.55 -0.37
CA GLU A 46 -11.21 7.04 -0.17
C GLU A 46 -12.01 6.00 0.61
N PHE A 47 -12.43 6.35 1.83
CA PHE A 47 -13.34 5.53 2.62
C PHE A 47 -14.71 6.20 2.68
N LYS A 48 -15.74 5.45 2.30
CA LYS A 48 -17.13 5.92 2.36
C LYS A 48 -17.69 5.59 3.75
N PHE A 49 -18.18 6.60 4.45
CA PHE A 49 -18.90 6.39 5.71
C PHE A 49 -20.27 5.75 5.44
N PRO A 50 -20.69 4.75 6.25
CA PRO A 50 -22.03 4.23 6.15
C PRO A 50 -23.05 5.31 6.48
N ASN A 51 -24.23 5.28 5.85
CA ASN A 51 -25.23 6.34 5.97
C ASN A 51 -25.63 6.67 7.41
N TRP A 52 -25.64 5.66 8.31
CA TRP A 52 -25.99 5.85 9.71
C TRP A 52 -24.93 6.62 10.52
N ALA A 53 -23.70 6.76 9.99
CA ALA A 53 -22.59 7.47 10.62
C ALA A 53 -22.25 8.80 9.94
N GLN A 54 -23.04 9.20 8.92
CA GLN A 54 -22.90 10.50 8.28
C GLN A 54 -23.53 11.57 9.20
N ALA A 55 -22.88 12.74 9.31
CA ALA A 55 -23.30 13.86 10.15
C ALA A 55 -24.47 14.65 9.55
#